data_AF-A0A959TNX3-F1
#
_entry.id   AF-A0A959TNX3-F1
#
_cell.length_a   1.000
_cell.length_b   1.000
_cell.length_c   1.000
_cell.angle_alpha   90.00
_cell.angle_beta   90.00
_cell.angle_gamma   90.00
#
_symmetry.space_group_name_H-M   'P 1'
#
loop_
_entity.id
_entity.type
_entity.pdbx_description
1 polymer ?
#
loop_
_entity_poly.entity_id
_entity_poly.type
_entity_poly.pdbx_seq_one_letter_code
_entity_poly.pdbx_strand_id
1 'polypeptide(L)'
;MPTSTRVLPLVLLMTMVALGSPGCRKPKVYEVNEVPVLPPSPNKDKEKTNEQYVAILHANLFQTALSANQLFEMGQCIESIGDKELAREVIISNFMNKPDVIIPSDSVMRADVDAFILDTYARFLVREPTQAEMTWFRNYIDGDPNVTPELVYFAFAASNEYQFY
;
A
#
# COMPACT_ATOMS: atom_id res chain seq x y z
N MET A 1 14.31 -59.09 -53.39
CA MET A 1 15.55 -58.37 -53.01
C MET A 1 15.80 -57.28 -54.05
N PRO A 2 16.32 -56.08 -53.74
CA PRO A 2 16.09 -55.17 -52.61
C PRO A 2 15.80 -53.73 -53.13
N THR A 3 14.65 -53.12 -52.82
CA THR A 3 14.44 -51.66 -53.07
C THR A 3 13.95 -50.88 -51.85
N SER A 4 13.66 -51.58 -50.74
CA SER A 4 13.05 -51.01 -49.53
C SER A 4 14.06 -50.55 -48.46
N THR A 5 15.31 -50.27 -48.82
CA THR A 5 16.32 -49.72 -47.88
C THR A 5 16.70 -48.27 -48.19
N ARG A 6 16.31 -47.73 -49.36
CA ARG A 6 16.61 -46.34 -49.75
C ARG A 6 15.52 -45.32 -49.42
N VAL A 7 14.29 -45.78 -49.16
CA VAL A 7 13.14 -44.90 -48.89
C VAL A 7 13.04 -44.52 -47.39
N LEU A 8 13.46 -45.43 -46.51
CA LEU A 8 13.44 -45.24 -45.05
C LEU A 8 14.27 -44.04 -44.54
N PRO A 9 15.52 -43.79 -45.00
CA PRO A 9 16.27 -42.61 -44.54
C PRO A 9 15.70 -41.30 -45.09
N LEU A 10 15.07 -41.33 -46.27
CA LEU A 10 14.42 -40.16 -46.88
C LEU A 10 13.16 -39.76 -46.11
N VAL A 11 12.35 -40.75 -45.73
CA VAL A 11 11.15 -40.52 -44.90
C VAL A 11 11.56 -40.01 -43.52
N LEU A 12 12.57 -40.60 -42.88
CA LEU A 12 13.05 -40.17 -41.56
C LEU A 12 13.60 -38.73 -41.57
N LEU A 13 14.33 -38.34 -42.63
CA LEU A 13 14.82 -36.98 -42.82
C LEU A 13 13.67 -35.98 -43.03
N MET A 14 12.61 -36.40 -43.73
CA MET A 14 11.43 -35.56 -43.98
C MET A 14 10.58 -35.36 -42.72
N THR A 15 10.49 -36.37 -41.84
CA THR A 15 9.83 -36.23 -40.53
C THR A 15 10.63 -35.34 -39.58
N MET A 16 11.96 -35.40 -39.61
CA MET A 16 12.83 -34.57 -38.78
C MET A 16 12.76 -33.08 -39.16
N VAL A 17 12.62 -32.78 -40.46
CA VAL A 17 12.42 -31.41 -40.96
C VAL A 17 11.03 -30.86 -40.59
N ALA A 18 10.00 -31.71 -40.56
CA ALA A 18 8.64 -31.29 -40.19
C ALA A 18 8.52 -30.90 -38.69
N LEU A 19 9.29 -31.54 -37.82
CA LEU A 19 9.31 -31.27 -36.37
C LEU A 19 10.16 -30.05 -35.97
N GLY A 20 10.95 -29.49 -36.90
CA GLY A 20 11.88 -28.39 -36.65
C GLY A 20 11.32 -26.98 -36.93
N SER A 21 10.03 -26.84 -37.26
CA SER A 21 9.46 -25.51 -37.50
C SER A 21 9.39 -24.72 -36.18
N PRO A 22 10.09 -23.58 -36.06
CA PRO A 22 9.98 -22.74 -34.88
C PRO A 22 8.55 -22.20 -34.84
N GLY A 23 7.75 -22.72 -33.89
CA GLY A 23 6.41 -22.23 -33.64
C GLY A 23 6.46 -20.72 -33.42
N CYS A 24 5.89 -19.96 -34.35
CA CYS A 24 5.85 -18.51 -34.31
C CYS A 24 5.00 -18.10 -33.11
N ARG A 25 5.64 -17.88 -31.96
CA ARG A 25 4.99 -17.28 -30.80
C ARG A 25 4.84 -15.80 -31.12
N LYS A 26 3.61 -15.29 -31.08
CA LYS A 26 3.37 -13.85 -31.17
C LYS A 26 4.29 -13.16 -30.15
N PRO A 27 4.97 -12.08 -30.52
CA PRO A 27 5.79 -11.34 -29.57
C PRO A 27 4.90 -10.95 -28.39
N LYS A 28 5.37 -11.21 -27.16
CA LYS A 28 4.70 -10.68 -25.98
C LYS A 28 4.85 -9.17 -26.04
N VAL A 29 3.77 -8.49 -26.44
CA VAL A 29 3.70 -7.04 -26.35
C VAL A 29 3.47 -6.73 -24.88
N TYR A 30 4.51 -6.23 -24.21
CA TYR A 30 4.38 -5.68 -22.88
C TYR A 30 3.90 -4.24 -23.05
N GLU A 31 2.59 -4.03 -23.08
CA GLU A 31 2.02 -2.70 -22.95
C GLU A 31 2.10 -2.28 -21.49
N VAL A 32 2.78 -1.16 -21.23
CA VAL A 32 2.68 -0.46 -19.96
C VAL A 32 1.37 0.32 -20.04
N ASN A 33 0.43 0.02 -19.15
CA ASN A 33 -0.78 0.83 -19.04
C ASN A 33 -0.37 2.26 -18.68
N GLU A 34 -0.59 3.21 -19.60
CA GLU A 34 -0.42 4.61 -19.29
C GLU A 34 -1.53 5.02 -18.32
N VAL A 35 -1.09 5.49 -17.17
CA VAL A 35 -1.95 5.88 -16.07
C VAL A 35 -1.73 7.36 -15.81
N PRO A 36 -2.78 8.20 -15.75
CA PRO A 36 -2.64 9.59 -15.38
C PRO A 36 -2.09 9.70 -13.95
N VAL A 37 -0.89 10.25 -13.82
CA VAL A 37 -0.26 10.54 -12.54
C VAL A 37 -0.61 11.98 -12.15
N LEU A 38 -1.43 12.13 -11.11
CA LEU A 38 -1.61 13.42 -10.45
C LEU A 38 -0.34 13.75 -9.66
N PRO A 39 0.05 15.04 -9.55
CA PRO A 39 1.22 15.42 -8.77
C PRO A 39 1.04 14.97 -7.30
N PRO A 40 2.04 14.29 -6.72
CA PRO A 40 1.99 13.86 -5.33
C PRO A 40 2.29 15.08 -4.47
N SER A 41 1.24 15.71 -3.93
CA SER A 41 1.26 16.57 -2.72
C SER A 41 0.20 17.67 -2.87
N PRO A 42 -0.84 17.71 -2.02
CA PRO A 42 -1.47 18.98 -1.68
C PRO A 42 -0.39 19.78 -0.95
N ASN A 43 -0.14 21.04 -1.30
CA ASN A 43 0.96 21.88 -0.78
C ASN A 43 1.09 21.87 0.77
N LYS A 44 1.63 20.80 1.35
CA LYS A 44 1.69 20.59 2.79
C LYS A 44 3.03 21.06 3.31
N ASP A 45 3.11 22.33 3.64
CA ASP A 45 4.37 23.01 3.96
C ASP A 45 4.49 23.41 5.43
N LYS A 46 3.42 23.21 6.22
CA LYS A 46 3.37 23.60 7.62
C LYS A 46 3.37 22.40 8.55
N GLU A 47 4.47 22.22 9.28
CA GLU A 47 4.56 21.18 10.30
C GLU A 47 3.52 21.41 11.41
N LYS A 48 2.87 20.32 11.84
CA LYS A 48 1.95 20.30 12.98
C LYS A 48 2.72 20.44 14.28
N THR A 49 2.19 21.19 15.24
CA THR A 49 2.69 21.12 16.63
C THR A 49 2.43 19.73 17.23
N ASN A 50 3.12 19.39 18.32
CA ASN A 50 2.90 18.11 19.02
C ASN A 50 1.44 17.92 19.42
N GLU A 51 0.81 18.98 19.94
CA GLU A 51 -0.61 19.00 20.30
C GLU A 51 -1.48 18.78 19.07
N GLN A 52 -1.22 19.50 17.97
CA GLN A 52 -2.00 19.34 16.74
C GLN A 52 -1.91 17.92 16.19
N TYR A 53 -0.72 17.34 16.20
CA TYR A 53 -0.50 15.95 15.79
C TYR A 53 -1.32 14.98 16.66
N VAL A 54 -1.22 15.09 17.98
CA VAL A 54 -1.91 14.20 18.92
C VAL A 54 -3.42 14.36 18.84
N ALA A 55 -3.94 15.58 18.74
CA ALA A 55 -5.37 15.84 18.59
C ALA A 55 -5.93 15.20 17.32
N ILE A 56 -5.24 15.36 16.19
CA ILE A 56 -5.69 14.81 14.89
C ILE A 56 -5.56 13.29 14.89
N LEU A 57 -4.47 12.74 15.44
CA LEU A 57 -4.30 11.29 15.61
C LEU A 57 -5.43 10.68 16.43
N HIS A 58 -5.76 11.28 17.57
CA HIS A 58 -6.85 10.79 18.41
C HIS A 58 -8.20 10.90 17.71
N ALA A 59 -8.48 12.01 17.02
CA ALA A 59 -9.69 12.14 16.22
C ALA A 59 -9.79 11.07 15.13
N ASN A 60 -8.69 10.77 14.42
CA ASN A 60 -8.68 9.77 13.37
C ASN A 60 -8.89 8.34 13.88
N LEU A 61 -8.33 8.01 15.05
CA LEU A 61 -8.40 6.67 15.62
C LEU A 61 -9.64 6.42 16.48
N PHE A 62 -10.15 7.43 17.20
CA PHE A 62 -11.24 7.27 18.17
C PHE A 62 -12.49 8.09 17.83
N GLN A 63 -12.43 8.93 16.79
CA GLN A 63 -13.54 9.82 16.40
C GLN A 63 -14.01 10.74 17.53
N THR A 64 -13.10 11.09 18.44
CA THR A 64 -13.36 11.92 19.62
C THR A 64 -12.22 12.89 19.88
N ALA A 65 -12.51 14.00 20.56
CA ALA A 65 -11.49 14.97 20.96
C ALA A 65 -10.88 14.61 22.32
N LEU A 66 -9.58 14.86 22.45
CA LEU A 66 -8.91 14.85 23.76
C LEU A 66 -9.30 16.08 24.58
N SER A 67 -9.27 15.93 25.91
CA SER A 67 -9.36 17.09 26.80
C SER A 67 -8.12 17.98 26.68
N ALA A 68 -8.27 19.27 27.00
CA ALA A 68 -7.16 20.22 26.96
C ALA A 68 -5.95 19.79 27.83
N ASN A 69 -6.22 19.18 29.00
CA ASN A 69 -5.17 18.68 29.88
C ASN A 69 -4.41 17.51 29.27
N GLN A 70 -5.12 16.51 28.73
CA GLN A 70 -4.48 15.36 28.07
C GLN A 70 -3.66 15.80 26.86
N LEU A 71 -4.17 16.75 26.08
CA LEU A 71 -3.47 17.27 24.92
C LEU A 71 -2.15 17.94 25.31
N PHE A 72 -2.19 18.77 26.35
CA PHE A 72 -1.00 19.43 26.89
C PHE A 72 0.01 18.41 27.44
N GLU A 73 -0.44 17.45 28.25
CA GLU A 73 0.42 16.39 28.83
C GLU A 73 1.11 15.56 27.74
N MET A 74 0.39 15.17 26.70
CA MET A 74 0.97 14.44 25.57
C MET A 74 1.94 15.29 24.76
N GLY A 75 1.64 16.58 24.55
CA GLY A 75 2.55 17.52 23.91
C GLY A 75 3.87 17.66 24.66
N GLN A 76 3.81 17.77 26.00
CA GLN A 76 4.99 17.78 26.88
C GLN A 76 5.74 16.44 26.87
N CYS A 77 5.02 15.31 26.80
CA CYS A 77 5.64 13.99 26.71
C CYS A 77 6.49 13.86 25.43
N ILE A 78 5.95 14.25 24.27
CA ILE A 78 6.70 14.26 23.01
C ILE A 78 7.89 15.22 23.11
N GLU A 79 7.70 16.42 23.65
CA GLU A 79 8.79 17.41 23.77
C GLU A 79 9.90 16.98 24.72
N SER A 80 9.60 16.16 25.73
CA SER A 80 10.59 15.62 26.66
C SER A 80 11.54 14.59 26.03
N ILE A 81 11.20 14.10 24.83
CA ILE A 81 11.97 13.10 24.10
C ILE A 81 12.67 13.79 22.93
N GLY A 82 14.00 13.68 22.87
CA GLY A 82 14.79 14.29 21.78
C GLY A 82 14.44 13.71 20.40
N ASP A 83 14.11 12.42 20.35
CA ASP A 83 13.59 11.76 19.16
C ASP A 83 12.06 11.79 19.13
N LYS A 84 11.52 12.78 18.42
CA LYS A 84 10.06 12.99 18.30
C LYS A 84 9.40 11.93 17.42
N GLU A 85 10.11 11.31 16.48
CA GLU A 85 9.53 10.27 15.63
C GLU A 85 9.27 9.01 16.45
N LEU A 86 10.27 8.58 17.24
CA LEU A 86 10.11 7.46 18.16
C LEU A 86 8.98 7.70 19.17
N ALA A 87 8.89 8.91 19.73
CA ALA A 87 7.81 9.27 20.65
C ALA A 87 6.43 9.12 20.00
N ARG A 88 6.28 9.55 18.75
CA ARG A 88 5.03 9.43 17.99
C ARG A 88 4.70 7.97 17.68
N GLU A 89 5.66 7.16 17.26
CA GLU A 89 5.45 5.71 17.02
C GLU A 89 4.95 4.97 18.27
N VAL A 90 5.53 5.28 19.43
CA VAL A 90 5.10 4.72 20.72
C VAL A 90 3.66 5.15 21.05
N ILE A 91 3.31 6.42 20.80
CA ILE A 91 1.95 6.93 21.01
C ILE A 91 0.96 6.24 20.06
N ILE A 92 1.28 6.13 18.77
CA ILE A 92 0.45 5.40 17.79
C ILE A 92 0.23 3.97 18.27
N SER A 93 1.30 3.25 18.62
CA SER A 93 1.23 1.88 19.12
C SER A 93 0.35 1.79 20.38
N ASN A 94 0.51 2.70 21.33
CA ASN A 94 -0.31 2.74 22.54
C ASN A 94 -1.80 2.91 22.22
N PHE A 95 -2.13 3.81 21.30
CA PHE A 95 -3.50 4.08 20.86
C PHE A 95 -4.11 2.91 20.09
N MET A 96 -3.38 2.26 19.20
CA MET A 96 -3.85 1.07 18.48
C MET A 96 -4.17 -0.10 19.42
N ASN A 97 -3.51 -0.16 20.58
CA ASN A 97 -3.76 -1.20 21.59
C ASN A 97 -4.92 -0.87 22.55
N LYS A 98 -5.64 0.25 22.35
CA LYS A 98 -6.82 0.60 23.16
C LYS A 98 -8.09 -0.08 22.62
N PRO A 99 -9.00 -0.53 23.48
CA PRO A 99 -10.18 -1.29 23.06
C PRO A 99 -11.22 -0.46 22.27
N ASP A 100 -11.16 0.85 22.37
CA ASP A 100 -12.05 1.82 21.72
C ASP A 100 -11.51 2.34 20.38
N VAL A 101 -10.36 1.83 19.92
CA VAL A 101 -9.81 2.18 18.61
C VAL A 101 -10.75 1.74 17.48
N ILE A 102 -10.98 2.63 16.51
CA ILE A 102 -11.89 2.41 15.39
C ILE A 102 -11.07 2.07 14.14
N ILE A 103 -10.85 0.78 13.96
CA ILE A 103 -10.14 0.20 12.81
C ILE A 103 -11.07 -0.84 12.16
N PRO A 104 -11.20 -0.88 10.82
CA PRO A 104 -11.95 -1.94 10.17
C PRO A 104 -11.29 -3.31 10.42
N SER A 105 -12.08 -4.39 10.39
CA SER A 105 -11.51 -5.74 10.43
C SER A 105 -10.84 -6.09 9.09
N ASP A 106 -9.95 -7.08 9.10
CA ASP A 106 -9.35 -7.64 7.90
C ASP A 106 -10.42 -8.02 6.87
N SER A 107 -11.51 -8.66 7.30
CA SER A 107 -12.61 -9.03 6.40
C SER A 107 -13.26 -7.83 5.70
N VAL A 108 -13.38 -6.68 6.38
CA VAL A 108 -13.94 -5.46 5.80
C VAL A 108 -12.97 -4.86 4.79
N MET A 109 -11.68 -4.74 5.13
CA MET A 109 -10.65 -4.28 4.19
C MET A 109 -10.58 -5.15 2.94
N ARG A 110 -10.67 -6.47 3.10
CA ARG A 110 -10.57 -7.44 1.99
C ARG A 110 -11.85 -7.55 1.15
N ALA A 111 -12.99 -7.13 1.69
CA ALA A 111 -14.23 -7.09 0.92
C ALA A 111 -14.20 -6.00 -0.16
N ASP A 112 -13.54 -4.87 0.12
CA ASP A 112 -13.32 -3.78 -0.84
C ASP A 112 -12.02 -3.03 -0.51
N VAL A 113 -10.93 -3.48 -1.14
CA VAL A 113 -9.58 -2.91 -0.93
C VAL A 113 -9.50 -1.48 -1.45
N ASP A 114 -10.23 -1.16 -2.53
CA ASP A 114 -10.19 0.18 -3.13
C ASP A 114 -10.88 1.20 -2.23
N ALA A 115 -12.07 0.86 -1.71
CA ALA A 115 -12.75 1.69 -0.73
C ALA A 115 -11.90 1.88 0.53
N PHE A 116 -11.27 0.81 1.04
CA PHE A 116 -10.38 0.91 2.20
C PHE A 116 -9.21 1.87 1.96
N ILE A 117 -8.56 1.81 0.79
CA ILE A 117 -7.45 2.72 0.44
C ILE A 117 -7.95 4.17 0.37
N LEU A 118 -9.05 4.42 -0.34
CA LEU A 118 -9.64 5.76 -0.46
C LEU A 118 -9.98 6.35 0.92
N ASP A 119 -10.65 5.59 1.76
CA ASP A 119 -11.04 6.01 3.12
C ASP A 119 -9.82 6.28 4.00
N THR A 120 -8.76 5.48 3.87
CA THR A 120 -7.51 5.66 4.62
C THR A 120 -6.81 6.95 4.22
N TYR A 121 -6.69 7.21 2.92
CA TYR A 121 -6.11 8.46 2.39
C TYR A 121 -6.93 9.68 2.80
N ALA A 122 -8.26 9.61 2.72
CA ALA A 122 -9.14 10.69 3.16
C ALA A 122 -9.02 10.95 4.67
N ARG A 123 -9.00 9.90 5.49
CA ARG A 123 -8.91 9.99 6.95
C ARG A 123 -7.59 10.57 7.43
N PHE A 124 -6.47 10.05 6.96
CA PHE A 124 -5.16 10.45 7.48
C PHE A 124 -4.57 11.62 6.69
N LEU A 125 -4.69 11.62 5.37
CA LEU A 125 -3.97 12.57 4.51
C LEU A 125 -4.87 13.64 3.91
N VAL A 126 -6.20 13.56 4.08
CA VAL A 126 -7.18 14.57 3.62
C VAL A 126 -7.05 14.82 2.11
N ARG A 127 -6.86 13.74 1.35
CA ARG A 127 -6.79 13.76 -0.12
C ARG A 127 -7.16 12.40 -0.69
N GLU A 128 -7.32 12.35 -2.00
CA GLU A 128 -7.35 11.08 -2.73
C GLU A 128 -5.93 10.58 -3.05
N PRO A 129 -5.72 9.27 -3.12
CA PRO A 129 -4.49 8.69 -3.64
C PRO A 129 -4.34 8.99 -5.13
N THR A 130 -3.10 9.11 -5.60
CA THR A 130 -2.79 8.99 -7.02
C THR A 130 -3.06 7.57 -7.51
N GLN A 131 -3.26 7.38 -8.81
CA GLN A 131 -3.49 6.04 -9.35
C GLN A 131 -2.28 5.11 -9.15
N ALA A 132 -1.06 5.66 -9.05
CA ALA A 132 0.14 4.89 -8.72
C ALA A 132 0.10 4.38 -7.27
N GLU A 133 -0.23 5.24 -6.30
CA GLU A 133 -0.43 4.87 -4.90
C GLU A 133 -1.54 3.83 -4.73
N MET A 134 -2.68 4.05 -5.38
CA MET A 134 -3.81 3.11 -5.39
C MET A 134 -3.38 1.72 -5.87
N THR A 135 -2.66 1.67 -7.00
CA THR A 135 -2.19 0.41 -7.57
C THR A 135 -1.18 -0.28 -6.67
N TRP A 136 -0.26 0.48 -6.05
CA TRP A 136 0.73 -0.05 -5.13
C TRP A 136 0.07 -0.69 -3.91
N PHE A 137 -0.82 0.03 -3.23
CA PHE A 137 -1.50 -0.47 -2.03
C PHE A 137 -2.40 -1.65 -2.33
N ARG A 138 -3.12 -1.64 -3.46
CA ARG A 138 -3.94 -2.80 -3.88
C ARG A 138 -3.08 -4.05 -4.01
N ASN A 139 -1.96 -3.95 -4.74
CA ASN A 139 -1.04 -5.08 -4.94
C ASN A 139 -0.38 -5.53 -3.63
N TYR A 140 -0.02 -4.58 -2.76
CA TYR A 140 0.61 -4.88 -1.48
C TYR A 140 -0.36 -5.61 -0.54
N ILE A 141 -1.57 -5.09 -0.41
CA ILE A 141 -2.63 -5.70 0.38
C ILE A 141 -2.92 -7.08 -0.21
N ASP A 142 -3.37 -7.20 -1.46
CA ASP A 142 -3.77 -8.49 -2.07
C ASP A 142 -2.64 -9.52 -2.17
N GLY A 143 -1.39 -9.06 -2.27
CA GLY A 143 -0.22 -9.91 -2.37
C GLY A 143 0.24 -10.53 -1.05
N ASP A 144 -0.16 -9.98 0.10
CA ASP A 144 0.26 -10.49 1.42
C ASP A 144 -0.94 -10.57 2.39
N PRO A 145 -1.36 -11.78 2.80
CA PRO A 145 -2.47 -11.97 3.73
C PRO A 145 -2.17 -11.49 5.15
N ASN A 146 -0.91 -11.21 5.50
CA ASN A 146 -0.52 -10.73 6.83
C ASN A 146 -0.60 -9.20 6.95
N VAL A 147 -0.87 -8.50 5.84
CA VAL A 147 -1.14 -7.06 5.89
C VAL A 147 -2.52 -6.85 6.50
N THR A 148 -2.53 -6.25 7.69
CA THR A 148 -3.73 -5.90 8.45
C THR A 148 -4.05 -4.41 8.30
N PRO A 149 -5.31 -3.99 8.52
CA PRO A 149 -5.69 -2.59 8.56
C PRO A 149 -4.90 -1.78 9.60
N GLU A 150 -4.58 -2.40 10.74
CA GLU A 150 -3.77 -1.78 11.80
C GLU A 150 -2.37 -1.41 11.28
N LEU A 151 -1.71 -2.32 10.54
CA LEU A 151 -0.40 -2.05 9.94
C LEU A 151 -0.46 -0.88 8.96
N VAL A 152 -1.50 -0.82 8.13
CA VAL A 152 -1.69 0.27 7.17
C VAL A 152 -1.95 1.59 7.92
N TYR A 153 -2.86 1.62 8.90
CA TYR A 153 -3.13 2.83 9.67
C TYR A 153 -1.90 3.33 10.43
N PHE A 154 -1.10 2.41 10.99
CA PHE A 154 0.16 2.75 11.64
C PHE A 154 1.11 3.44 10.65
N ALA A 155 1.30 2.87 9.46
CA ALA A 155 2.18 3.45 8.44
C ALA A 155 1.73 4.86 8.00
N PHE A 156 0.41 5.08 7.86
CA PHE A 156 -0.12 6.40 7.52
C PHE A 156 0.07 7.41 8.66
N ALA A 157 -0.22 7.02 9.90
CA ALA A 157 -0.04 7.87 11.08
C ALA A 157 1.43 8.21 11.39
N ALA A 158 2.37 7.37 10.94
CA ALA A 158 3.81 7.58 11.07
C ALA A 158 4.41 8.35 9.88
N SER A 159 3.69 8.48 8.76
CA SER A 159 4.23 9.07 7.54
C SER A 159 4.60 10.55 7.69
N ASN A 160 5.62 10.99 6.96
CA ASN A 160 6.01 12.40 6.93
C ASN A 160 4.84 13.29 6.48
N GLU A 161 4.09 12.89 5.45
CA GLU A 161 2.94 13.69 4.98
C GLU A 161 1.90 13.92 6.08
N TYR A 162 1.70 12.95 6.97
CA TYR A 162 0.80 13.09 8.11
C TYR A 162 1.26 14.14 9.12
N GLN A 163 2.55 14.47 9.18
CA GLN A 163 3.08 15.49 10.09
C GLN A 163 2.85 16.93 9.63
N PHE A 164 2.41 17.15 8.38
CA PHE A 164 2.23 18.49 7.81
C PHE A 164 0.76 18.78 7.50
N TYR A 165 0.35 20.04 7.57
CA TYR A 165 -0.92 20.54 7.01
C TYR A 165 -0.77 20.82 5.55
#